data_AF-A0A958BK93-F1
#
_entry.id   AF-A0A958BK93-F1
#
_cell.length_a   1.000
_cell.length_b   1.000
_cell.length_c   1.000
_cell.angle_alpha   90.00
_cell.angle_beta   90.00
_cell.angle_gamma   90.00
#
_symmetry.space_group_name_H-M   'P 1'
#
loop_
_entity.id
_entity.type
_entity.pdbx_description
1 polymer ?
#
loop_
_entity_poly.entity_id
_entity_poly.type
_entity_poly.pdbx_seq_one_letter_code
_entity_poly.pdbx_strand_id
1 'polypeptide(L)'
;MANEQSGRKPLVSEGVPPDPGELQRAVSRLVETVARLRAPGGCPWDREQTMASIKPYTLEETHEVLEAIDSGVDADIVEELGDLLLQVVLHSQIAADEGRFDLIPVVDGISEKLIRRHPHVFADVKAETAGQVVENWEQIKKREKQRESLLSGVPNSMPALSRASRISEKAARVGYDWPVREMLFDKLNEELGELAQELFPDGKIPKVASGVDAAPVPDAPIDDPERL
;
A
#
# COMPACT_ATOMS: atom_id res chain seq x y z
N MET A 1 -4.36 -21.91 22.01
CA MET A 1 -3.74 -20.65 22.48
C MET A 1 -4.54 -19.52 21.88
N ALA A 2 -4.95 -18.56 22.71
CA ALA A 2 -6.02 -17.63 22.43
C ALA A 2 -5.72 -16.75 21.21
N ASN A 3 -6.70 -16.65 20.32
CA ASN A 3 -6.75 -15.70 19.23
C ASN A 3 -6.80 -14.30 19.85
N GLU A 4 -5.65 -13.61 19.89
CA GLU A 4 -5.57 -12.22 20.33
C GLU A 4 -6.49 -11.38 19.43
N GLN A 5 -7.62 -11.03 20.04
CA GLN A 5 -8.51 -9.93 19.77
C GLN A 5 -8.06 -9.05 18.60
N SER A 6 -8.78 -9.20 17.48
CA SER A 6 -8.95 -8.15 16.49
C SER A 6 -9.06 -6.80 17.21
N GLY A 7 -8.08 -5.90 17.01
CA GLY A 7 -8.00 -4.57 17.65
C GLY A 7 -9.17 -3.61 17.33
N ARG A 8 -10.33 -4.16 16.94
CA ARG A 8 -11.58 -3.45 16.69
C ARG A 8 -12.19 -3.11 18.04
N LYS A 9 -12.04 -1.85 18.44
CA LYS A 9 -12.88 -1.27 19.50
C LYS A 9 -14.34 -1.28 19.03
N PRO A 10 -15.30 -1.66 19.89
CA PRO A 10 -16.72 -1.49 19.58
C PRO A 10 -17.01 -0.01 19.32
N LEU A 11 -17.88 0.26 18.34
CA LEU A 11 -18.32 1.63 18.03
C LEU A 11 -18.94 2.24 19.29
N VAL A 12 -18.34 3.32 19.80
CA VAL A 12 -18.79 3.99 21.03
C VAL A 12 -20.02 4.88 20.75
N SER A 13 -20.20 5.31 19.49
CA SER A 13 -21.37 6.02 18.99
C SER A 13 -21.44 5.89 17.46
N GLU A 14 -22.63 6.03 16.88
CA GLU A 14 -22.79 6.21 15.44
C GLU A 14 -22.26 7.60 15.08
N GLY A 15 -21.16 7.67 14.29
CA GLY A 15 -20.64 8.93 13.80
C GLY A 15 -21.67 9.63 12.91
N VAL A 16 -21.73 10.95 12.96
CA VAL A 16 -22.62 11.75 12.11
C VAL A 16 -21.82 12.25 10.90
N PRO A 17 -22.29 12.04 9.65
CA PRO A 17 -21.62 12.60 8.50
C PRO A 17 -21.63 14.14 8.56
N PRO A 18 -20.62 14.82 7.99
CA PRO A 18 -20.59 16.28 7.94
C PRO A 18 -21.78 16.82 7.14
N ASP A 19 -22.14 18.09 7.36
CA ASP A 19 -23.12 18.77 6.52
C ASP A 19 -22.67 18.68 5.04
N PRO A 20 -23.52 18.15 4.13
CA PRO A 20 -23.13 17.97 2.73
C PRO A 20 -22.70 19.27 2.05
N GLY A 21 -23.32 20.40 2.39
CA GLY A 21 -22.99 21.70 1.82
C GLY A 21 -21.65 22.23 2.31
N GLU A 22 -21.35 22.10 3.60
CA GLU A 22 -20.05 22.43 4.17
C GLU A 22 -18.93 21.56 3.59
N LEU A 23 -19.15 20.25 3.51
CA LEU A 23 -18.21 19.31 2.91
C LEU A 23 -17.92 19.68 1.45
N GLN A 24 -18.98 19.92 0.66
CA GLN A 24 -18.82 20.32 -0.74
C GLN A 24 -17.97 21.59 -0.86
N ARG A 25 -18.23 22.62 -0.06
CA ARG A 25 -17.44 23.86 -0.06
C ARG A 25 -15.97 23.62 0.31
N ALA A 26 -15.71 22.79 1.32
CA ALA A 26 -14.36 22.49 1.78
C ALA A 26 -13.54 21.75 0.69
N VAL A 27 -14.14 20.74 0.06
CA VAL A 27 -13.52 19.98 -1.04
C VAL A 27 -13.31 20.86 -2.26
N SER A 28 -14.31 21.66 -2.67
CA SER A 28 -14.18 22.60 -3.79
C SER A 28 -13.03 23.58 -3.57
N ARG A 29 -12.88 24.13 -2.36
CA ARG A 29 -11.78 25.05 -2.03
C ARG A 29 -10.40 24.40 -2.19
N LEU A 30 -10.24 23.14 -1.79
CA LEU A 30 -8.98 22.40 -1.97
C LEU A 30 -8.67 22.25 -3.48
N VAL A 31 -9.65 21.78 -4.25
CA VAL A 31 -9.50 21.60 -5.70
C VAL A 31 -9.15 22.91 -6.40
N GLU A 32 -9.85 23.99 -6.09
CA GLU A 32 -9.58 25.33 -6.64
C GLU A 32 -8.19 25.85 -6.25
N THR A 33 -7.73 25.55 -5.04
CA THR A 33 -6.40 25.93 -4.56
C THR A 33 -5.31 25.22 -5.36
N VAL A 34 -5.41 23.90 -5.53
CA VAL A 34 -4.46 23.11 -6.33
C VAL A 34 -4.47 23.55 -7.80
N ALA A 35 -5.66 23.78 -8.37
CA ALA A 35 -5.79 24.32 -9.73
C ALA A 35 -5.12 25.69 -9.87
N ARG A 36 -5.28 26.57 -8.87
CA ARG A 36 -4.64 27.90 -8.85
C ARG A 36 -3.12 27.82 -8.75
N LEU A 37 -2.59 26.90 -7.93
CA LEU A 37 -1.14 26.68 -7.81
C LEU A 37 -0.54 26.25 -9.14
N ARG A 38 -1.26 25.45 -9.94
CA ARG A 38 -0.79 24.95 -11.25
C ARG A 38 -1.15 25.84 -12.46
N ALA A 39 -2.02 26.83 -12.29
CA ALA A 39 -2.39 27.76 -13.35
C ALA A 39 -1.19 28.65 -13.81
N PRO A 40 -1.24 29.26 -15.01
CA PRO A 40 -0.27 30.29 -15.40
C PRO A 40 -0.17 31.41 -14.36
N GLY A 41 1.06 31.72 -13.92
CA GLY A 41 1.31 32.67 -12.83
C GLY A 41 1.12 32.10 -11.42
N GLY A 42 0.85 30.79 -11.30
CA GLY A 42 0.88 30.03 -10.05
C GLY A 42 2.31 29.66 -9.61
N CYS A 43 2.41 28.68 -8.72
CA CYS A 43 3.67 28.21 -8.15
C CYS A 43 4.52 27.48 -9.22
N PRO A 44 5.78 27.89 -9.46
CA PRO A 44 6.64 27.22 -10.43
C PRO A 44 6.87 25.74 -10.12
N TRP A 45 7.08 25.41 -8.84
CA TRP A 45 7.33 24.03 -8.41
C TRP A 45 6.12 23.14 -8.69
N ASP A 46 4.91 23.58 -8.30
CA ASP A 46 3.69 22.81 -8.53
C ASP A 46 3.46 22.59 -10.02
N ARG A 47 3.74 23.58 -10.86
CA ARG A 47 3.54 23.51 -12.32
C ARG A 47 4.46 22.53 -13.02
N GLU A 48 5.70 22.38 -12.53
CA GLU A 48 6.69 21.48 -13.11
C GLU A 48 6.46 20.01 -12.72
N GLN A 49 5.59 19.75 -11.74
CA GLN A 49 5.31 18.38 -11.31
C GLN A 49 4.56 17.56 -12.36
N THR A 50 4.95 16.27 -12.43
CA THR A 50 4.33 15.21 -13.22
C THR A 50 3.90 14.08 -12.29
N MET A 51 3.01 13.18 -12.74
CA MET A 51 2.62 12.01 -11.94
C MET A 51 3.83 11.18 -11.46
N ALA A 52 4.89 11.12 -12.27
CA ALA A 52 6.10 10.38 -11.92
C ALA A 52 6.91 11.09 -10.82
N SER A 53 7.01 12.42 -10.87
CA SER A 53 7.77 13.18 -9.88
C SER A 53 7.08 13.24 -8.51
N ILE A 54 5.75 13.19 -8.47
CA ILE A 54 4.99 13.22 -7.20
C ILE A 54 4.77 11.83 -6.58
N LYS A 55 5.01 10.76 -7.34
CA LYS A 55 4.84 9.38 -6.85
C LYS A 55 5.61 9.06 -5.54
N PRO A 56 6.88 9.48 -5.35
CA PRO A 56 7.59 9.24 -4.10
C PRO A 56 6.92 9.89 -2.90
N TYR A 57 6.44 11.13 -3.03
CA TYR A 57 5.72 11.84 -1.97
C TYR A 57 4.46 11.08 -1.57
N THR A 58 3.68 10.54 -2.52
CA THR A 58 2.53 9.69 -2.19
C THR A 58 2.88 8.50 -1.26
N LEU A 59 4.08 7.93 -1.39
CA LEU A 59 4.55 6.86 -0.50
C LEU A 59 4.97 7.41 0.87
N GLU A 60 5.64 8.56 0.90
CA GLU A 60 6.04 9.27 2.12
C GLU A 60 4.82 9.64 2.97
N GLU A 61 3.84 10.35 2.41
CA GLU A 61 2.58 10.72 3.09
C GLU A 61 1.84 9.46 3.59
N THR A 62 1.93 8.34 2.87
CA THR A 62 1.33 7.08 3.32
C THR A 62 2.00 6.58 4.59
N HIS A 63 3.32 6.72 4.72
CA HIS A 63 4.05 6.34 5.92
C HIS A 63 3.78 7.31 7.08
N GLU A 64 3.73 8.61 6.82
CA GLU A 64 3.42 9.62 7.83
C GLU A 64 2.01 9.45 8.39
N VAL A 65 1.01 9.15 7.56
CA VAL A 65 -0.33 8.75 8.03
C VAL A 65 -0.29 7.53 8.97
N LEU A 66 0.55 6.52 8.67
CA LEU A 66 0.66 5.34 9.53
C LEU A 66 1.31 5.70 10.87
N GLU A 67 2.34 6.54 10.87
CA GLU A 67 3.00 7.02 12.07
C GLU A 67 2.06 7.89 12.93
N ALA A 68 1.28 8.77 12.31
CA ALA A 68 0.27 9.58 13.01
C ALA A 68 -0.84 8.72 13.61
N ILE A 69 -1.29 7.67 12.92
CA ILE A 69 -2.27 6.71 13.48
C ILE A 69 -1.68 5.99 14.70
N ASP A 70 -0.41 5.57 14.63
CA ASP A 70 0.27 4.89 15.74
C ASP A 70 0.52 5.83 16.92
N SER A 71 0.72 7.13 16.69
CA SER A 71 0.86 8.15 17.74
C SER A 71 -0.45 8.38 18.50
N GLY A 72 -1.60 8.22 17.83
CA GLY A 72 -2.93 8.45 18.38
C GLY A 72 -3.24 9.92 18.64
N VAL A 73 -2.46 10.84 18.08
CA VAL A 73 -2.68 12.28 18.19
C VAL A 73 -3.59 12.74 17.04
N ASP A 74 -4.82 13.11 17.36
CA ASP A 74 -5.83 13.47 16.35
C ASP A 74 -5.40 14.63 15.44
N ALA A 75 -4.59 15.58 15.94
CA ALA A 75 -4.10 16.70 15.14
C ALA A 75 -3.18 16.22 14.02
N ASP A 76 -2.18 15.40 14.37
CA ASP A 76 -1.25 14.78 13.43
C ASP A 76 -2.02 13.91 12.42
N ILE A 77 -2.99 13.11 12.88
CA ILE A 77 -3.81 12.27 11.99
C ILE A 77 -4.58 13.13 10.97
N VAL A 78 -5.13 14.28 11.38
CA VAL A 78 -5.86 15.18 10.48
C VAL A 78 -4.93 15.84 9.46
N GLU A 79 -3.72 16.23 9.89
CA GLU A 79 -2.68 16.81 9.03
C GLU A 79 -2.27 15.82 7.93
N GLU A 80 -1.80 14.63 8.33
CA GLU A 80 -1.28 13.64 7.40
C GLU A 80 -2.36 13.06 6.46
N LEU A 81 -3.61 12.91 6.95
CA LEU A 81 -4.73 12.56 6.06
C LEU A 81 -5.03 13.66 5.04
N GLY A 82 -4.80 14.92 5.41
CA GLY A 82 -4.90 16.06 4.53
C GLY A 82 -3.84 16.04 3.44
N ASP A 83 -2.59 15.72 3.78
CA ASP A 83 -1.49 15.67 2.82
C ASP A 83 -1.61 14.46 1.87
N LEU A 84 -2.03 13.29 2.38
CA LEU A 84 -2.38 12.17 1.52
C LEU A 84 -3.55 12.50 0.57
N LEU A 85 -4.55 13.27 1.03
CA LEU A 85 -5.64 13.75 0.19
C LEU A 85 -5.14 14.75 -0.88
N LEU A 86 -4.20 15.64 -0.53
CA LEU A 86 -3.55 16.55 -1.47
C LEU A 86 -2.91 15.76 -2.61
N GLN A 87 -2.24 14.64 -2.33
CA GLN A 87 -1.64 13.80 -3.38
C GLN A 87 -2.69 13.34 -4.40
N VAL A 88 -3.87 12.89 -3.96
CA VAL A 88 -4.96 12.45 -4.87
C VAL A 88 -5.48 13.60 -5.73
N VAL A 89 -5.66 14.79 -5.14
CA VAL A 89 -6.13 15.98 -5.86
C VAL A 89 -5.07 16.46 -6.86
N LEU A 90 -3.79 16.46 -6.48
CA LEU A 90 -2.68 16.88 -7.33
C LEU A 90 -2.47 15.95 -8.51
N HIS A 91 -2.49 14.62 -8.31
CA HIS A 91 -2.47 13.64 -9.41
C HIS A 91 -3.63 13.86 -10.39
N SER A 92 -4.82 14.13 -9.86
CA SER A 92 -6.02 14.39 -10.67
C SER A 92 -5.89 15.71 -11.46
N GLN A 93 -5.34 16.76 -10.86
CA GLN A 93 -5.08 18.02 -11.55
C GLN A 93 -4.01 17.86 -12.63
N ILE A 94 -2.92 17.12 -12.38
CA ILE A 94 -1.90 16.83 -13.40
C ILE A 94 -2.53 16.09 -14.59
N ALA A 95 -3.37 15.08 -14.34
CA ALA A 95 -4.07 14.38 -15.42
C ALA A 95 -5.02 15.31 -16.19
N ALA A 96 -5.66 16.27 -15.51
CA ALA A 96 -6.55 17.24 -16.14
C ALA A 96 -5.77 18.22 -17.03
N ASP A 97 -4.60 18.71 -16.56
CA ASP A 97 -3.70 19.55 -17.34
C ASP A 97 -3.21 18.84 -18.62
N GLU A 98 -3.07 17.52 -18.56
CA GLU A 98 -2.70 16.65 -19.68
C GLU A 98 -3.89 16.23 -20.56
N GLY A 99 -5.12 16.66 -20.25
CA GLY A 99 -6.34 16.32 -21.00
C GLY A 99 -6.78 14.86 -20.89
N ARG A 100 -6.42 14.16 -19.81
CA ARG A 100 -6.68 12.72 -19.62
C ARG A 100 -7.95 12.46 -18.81
N PHE A 101 -8.02 12.97 -17.59
CA PHE A 101 -9.16 12.87 -16.67
C PHE A 101 -9.01 13.90 -15.55
N ASP A 102 -10.06 14.16 -14.78
CA ASP A 102 -10.00 15.01 -13.58
C ASP A 102 -10.42 14.23 -12.32
N LEU A 103 -10.69 14.94 -11.22
CA LEU A 103 -11.03 14.32 -9.94
C LEU A 103 -12.41 13.61 -9.95
N ILE A 104 -13.34 14.02 -10.81
CA ILE A 104 -14.71 13.49 -10.85
C ILE A 104 -14.73 11.98 -11.11
N PRO A 105 -14.15 11.44 -12.20
CA PRO A 105 -14.15 10.00 -12.45
C PRO A 105 -13.38 9.20 -11.39
N VAL A 106 -12.44 9.82 -10.65
CA VAL A 106 -11.74 9.17 -9.53
C VAL A 106 -12.72 8.94 -8.36
N VAL A 107 -13.46 9.98 -7.98
CA VAL A 107 -14.43 9.94 -6.87
C VAL A 107 -15.65 9.08 -7.23
N ASP A 108 -16.19 9.22 -8.44
CA ASP A 108 -17.32 8.42 -8.90
C ASP A 108 -16.92 6.95 -8.98
N GLY A 109 -15.75 6.65 -9.55
CA GLY A 109 -15.25 5.29 -9.70
C GLY A 109 -15.06 4.55 -8.37
N ILE A 110 -14.56 5.23 -7.33
CA ILE A 110 -14.47 4.61 -6.00
C ILE A 110 -15.84 4.47 -5.33
N SER A 111 -16.73 5.47 -5.48
CA SER A 111 -18.06 5.47 -4.89
C SER A 111 -18.94 4.34 -5.45
N GLU A 112 -19.03 4.24 -6.77
CA GLU A 112 -19.77 3.17 -7.45
C GLU A 112 -19.23 1.78 -7.11
N LYS A 113 -17.91 1.65 -7.03
CA LYS A 113 -17.25 0.40 -6.61
C LYS A 113 -17.61 0.03 -5.17
N LEU A 114 -17.64 0.99 -4.24
CA LEU A 114 -18.02 0.73 -2.86
C LEU A 114 -19.49 0.33 -2.75
N ILE A 115 -20.40 1.04 -3.44
CA ILE A 115 -21.83 0.72 -3.47
C ILE A 115 -22.04 -0.71 -3.98
N ARG A 116 -21.47 -1.04 -5.13
CA ARG A 116 -21.61 -2.36 -5.76
C ARG A 116 -21.03 -3.50 -4.94
N ARG A 117 -19.96 -3.25 -4.17
CA ARG A 117 -19.32 -4.27 -3.32
C ARG A 117 -19.92 -4.38 -1.92
N HIS A 118 -20.84 -3.51 -1.56
CA HIS A 118 -21.64 -3.60 -0.33
C HIS A 118 -23.13 -3.78 -0.64
N PRO A 119 -23.53 -4.84 -1.37
CA PRO A 119 -24.95 -5.07 -1.68
C PRO A 119 -25.78 -5.40 -0.43
N HIS A 120 -25.14 -5.66 0.70
CA HIS A 120 -25.80 -5.83 1.99
C HIS A 120 -26.15 -4.53 2.71
N VAL A 121 -25.63 -3.40 2.20
CA VAL A 121 -25.99 -2.06 2.66
C VAL A 121 -26.90 -1.38 1.63
N PHE A 122 -26.61 -1.55 0.33
CA PHE A 122 -27.25 -0.79 -0.75
C PHE A 122 -28.22 -1.61 -1.64
N ALA A 123 -28.46 -2.88 -1.32
CA ALA A 123 -29.36 -3.76 -2.07
C ALA A 123 -29.94 -4.88 -1.17
N ASP A 124 -30.50 -5.93 -1.76
CA ASP A 124 -31.21 -7.01 -1.06
C ASP A 124 -30.36 -8.25 -0.76
N VAL A 125 -29.08 -8.08 -0.39
CA VAL A 125 -28.22 -9.19 0.05
C VAL A 125 -28.11 -9.20 1.57
N LYS A 126 -28.27 -10.35 2.22
CA LYS A 126 -28.05 -10.45 3.67
C LYS A 126 -26.60 -10.80 3.99
N ALA A 127 -25.99 -10.03 4.89
CA ALA A 127 -24.73 -10.36 5.54
C ALA A 127 -24.81 -9.90 7.00
N GLU A 128 -24.84 -10.86 7.92
CA GLU A 128 -25.06 -10.63 9.36
C GLU A 128 -23.75 -10.60 10.14
N THR A 129 -22.65 -11.04 9.53
CA THR A 129 -21.33 -11.09 10.17
C THR A 129 -20.25 -10.47 9.30
N ALA A 130 -19.21 -9.93 9.93
CA ALA A 130 -18.03 -9.41 9.22
C ALA A 130 -17.39 -10.49 8.32
N GLY A 131 -17.43 -11.77 8.73
CA GLY A 131 -16.94 -12.88 7.92
C GLY A 131 -17.72 -13.05 6.62
N GLN A 132 -19.06 -12.99 6.68
CA GLN A 132 -19.92 -13.04 5.50
C GLN A 132 -19.70 -11.83 4.57
N VAL A 133 -19.47 -10.63 5.13
CA VAL A 133 -19.14 -9.43 4.35
C VAL A 133 -17.83 -9.61 3.58
N VAL A 134 -16.79 -10.14 4.23
CA VAL A 134 -15.48 -10.40 3.59
C VAL A 134 -15.60 -11.45 2.47
N GLU A 135 -16.35 -12.52 2.69
CA GLU A 135 -16.58 -13.54 1.66
C GLU A 135 -17.31 -12.95 0.45
N ASN A 136 -18.42 -12.24 0.67
CA ASN A 136 -19.17 -11.56 -0.40
C ASN A 136 -18.28 -10.59 -1.19
N TRP A 137 -17.45 -9.81 -0.49
CA TRP A 137 -16.51 -8.87 -1.11
C TRP A 137 -15.50 -9.58 -2.02
N GLU A 138 -14.88 -10.67 -1.57
CA GLU A 138 -13.92 -11.41 -2.39
C GLU A 138 -14.60 -12.11 -3.58
N GLN A 139 -15.83 -12.61 -3.43
CA GLN A 139 -16.61 -13.19 -4.54
C GLN A 139 -16.94 -12.14 -5.61
N ILE A 140 -17.39 -10.95 -5.21
CA ILE A 140 -17.66 -9.84 -6.15
C ILE A 140 -16.37 -9.44 -6.87
N LYS A 141 -15.28 -9.26 -6.12
CA LYS A 141 -13.96 -8.91 -6.67
C LYS A 141 -13.42 -9.95 -7.66
N LYS A 142 -13.68 -11.24 -7.44
CA LYS A 142 -13.34 -12.33 -8.38
C LYS A 142 -14.15 -12.23 -9.68
N ARG A 143 -15.42 -11.84 -9.63
CA ARG A 143 -16.27 -11.66 -10.83
C ARG A 143 -15.88 -10.41 -11.62
N GLU A 144 -15.52 -9.33 -10.94
CA GLU A 144 -15.15 -8.06 -11.56
C GLU A 144 -13.80 -8.10 -12.28
N LYS A 145 -12.82 -8.74 -11.65
CA LYS A 145 -11.48 -8.85 -12.20
C LYS A 145 -11.38 -10.23 -12.83
N GLN A 146 -11.38 -10.31 -14.17
CA GLN A 146 -10.94 -11.49 -14.90
C GLN A 146 -9.44 -11.70 -14.67
N ARG A 147 -9.08 -12.09 -13.45
CA ARG A 147 -7.69 -12.29 -13.07
C ARG A 147 -7.18 -13.54 -13.75
N GLU A 148 -6.12 -13.38 -14.54
CA GLU A 148 -5.40 -14.49 -15.15
C GLU A 148 -4.76 -15.41 -14.09
N SER A 149 -4.37 -14.86 -12.93
CA SER A 149 -3.73 -15.61 -11.84
C SER A 149 -4.18 -15.15 -10.44
N LEU A 150 -4.09 -16.06 -9.46
CA LEU A 150 -4.29 -15.77 -8.03
C LEU A 150 -3.40 -14.61 -7.54
N LEU A 151 -2.23 -14.44 -8.16
CA LEU A 151 -1.24 -13.42 -7.81
C LEU A 151 -1.40 -12.09 -8.57
N SER A 152 -2.33 -11.98 -9.54
CA SER A 152 -2.57 -10.80 -10.42
C SER A 152 -3.12 -9.56 -9.69
N GLY A 153 -2.51 -9.17 -8.59
CA GLY A 153 -2.87 -8.01 -7.77
C GLY A 153 -1.88 -7.72 -6.65
N VAL A 154 -0.71 -8.37 -6.65
CA VAL A 154 0.43 -7.96 -5.82
C VAL A 154 1.26 -6.97 -6.65
N PRO A 155 1.38 -5.70 -6.24
CA PRO A 155 2.19 -4.72 -6.97
C PRO A 155 3.66 -5.14 -7.02
N ASN A 156 4.30 -4.96 -8.18
CA ASN A 156 5.74 -5.22 -8.32
C ASN A 156 6.60 -4.17 -7.60
N SER A 157 6.07 -2.96 -7.42
CA SER A 157 6.74 -1.85 -6.72
C SER A 157 6.63 -1.92 -5.20
N MET A 158 5.97 -2.95 -4.65
CA MET A 158 5.86 -3.13 -3.21
C MET A 158 7.23 -3.53 -2.62
N PRO A 159 7.61 -3.03 -1.42
CA PRO A 159 8.84 -3.47 -0.76
C PRO A 159 8.93 -5.00 -0.69
N ALA A 160 10.13 -5.54 -0.89
CA ALA A 160 10.34 -6.97 -1.14
C ALA A 160 9.70 -7.87 -0.07
N LEU A 161 9.86 -7.53 1.21
CA LEU A 161 9.27 -8.29 2.32
C LEU A 161 7.74 -8.20 2.37
N SER A 162 7.18 -7.00 2.19
CA SER A 162 5.72 -6.81 2.11
C SER A 162 5.13 -7.56 0.92
N ARG A 163 5.84 -7.56 -0.21
CA ARG A 163 5.47 -8.29 -1.42
C ARG A 163 5.50 -9.80 -1.20
N ALA A 164 6.58 -10.31 -0.60
CA ALA A 164 6.72 -11.72 -0.24
C ALA A 164 5.59 -12.17 0.70
N SER A 165 5.33 -11.40 1.76
CA SER A 165 4.22 -11.65 2.69
C SER A 165 2.87 -11.72 1.95
N ARG A 166 2.57 -10.75 1.08
CA ARG A 166 1.33 -10.74 0.28
C ARG A 166 1.20 -11.93 -0.68
N ILE A 167 2.30 -12.38 -1.27
CA ILE A 167 2.32 -13.57 -2.13
C ILE A 167 2.02 -14.81 -1.28
N SER A 168 2.71 -14.97 -0.16
CA SER A 168 2.51 -16.09 0.77
C SER A 168 1.08 -16.13 1.31
N GLU A 169 0.51 -15.00 1.74
CA GLU A 169 -0.89 -14.89 2.17
C GLU A 169 -1.87 -15.38 1.08
N LYS A 170 -1.59 -15.05 -0.19
CA LYS A 170 -2.44 -15.45 -1.31
C LYS A 170 -2.32 -16.94 -1.64
N ALA A 171 -1.13 -17.49 -1.52
CA ALA A 171 -0.88 -18.91 -1.73
C ALA A 171 -1.54 -19.74 -0.60
N ALA A 172 -1.38 -19.30 0.65
CA ALA A 172 -1.96 -19.97 1.81
C ALA A 172 -3.50 -20.05 1.73
N ARG A 173 -4.16 -19.03 1.16
CA ARG A 173 -5.63 -19.03 0.96
C ARG A 173 -6.15 -20.17 0.08
N VAL A 174 -5.32 -20.79 -0.75
CA VAL A 174 -5.70 -21.95 -1.57
C VAL A 174 -5.11 -23.25 -1.05
N GLY A 175 -4.62 -23.26 0.19
CA GLY A 175 -4.01 -24.41 0.84
C GLY A 175 -2.54 -24.63 0.46
N TYR A 176 -1.92 -23.69 -0.25
CA TYR A 176 -0.49 -23.72 -0.52
C TYR A 176 0.25 -23.01 0.62
N ASP A 177 0.45 -23.72 1.72
CA ASP A 177 1.16 -23.24 2.91
C ASP A 177 1.93 -24.39 3.59
N TRP A 178 2.80 -24.04 4.53
CA TRP A 178 3.62 -24.98 5.29
C TRP A 178 2.77 -25.73 6.33
N PRO A 179 2.68 -27.08 6.26
CA PRO A 179 1.89 -27.86 7.20
C PRO A 179 2.40 -27.78 8.65
N VAL A 180 3.71 -27.64 8.83
CA VAL A 180 4.38 -27.54 10.14
C VAL A 180 5.51 -26.51 10.07
N ARG A 181 5.79 -25.85 11.20
CA ARG A 181 6.72 -24.71 11.26
C ARG A 181 8.17 -25.11 10.98
N GLU A 182 8.53 -26.35 11.28
CA GLU A 182 9.88 -26.89 11.15
C GLU A 182 10.35 -26.87 9.69
N MET A 183 9.42 -27.08 8.74
CA MET A 183 9.71 -27.01 7.31
C MET A 183 10.21 -25.63 6.85
N LEU A 184 9.84 -24.56 7.57
CA LEU A 184 10.37 -23.22 7.28
C LEU A 184 11.88 -23.14 7.54
N PHE A 185 12.34 -23.74 8.63
CA PHE A 185 13.76 -23.76 8.98
C PHE A 185 14.54 -24.69 8.04
N ASP A 186 13.95 -25.83 7.67
CA ASP A 186 14.55 -26.73 6.68
C ASP A 186 14.75 -26.00 5.34
N LYS A 187 13.73 -25.29 4.85
CA LYS A 187 13.83 -24.53 3.60
C LYS A 187 14.78 -23.34 3.73
N LEU A 188 14.80 -22.64 4.86
CA LEU A 188 15.78 -21.57 5.09
C LEU A 188 17.22 -22.10 5.05
N ASN A 189 17.48 -23.25 5.65
CA ASN A 189 18.80 -23.87 5.63
C ASN A 189 19.21 -24.33 4.22
N GLU A 190 18.27 -24.82 3.43
CA GLU A 190 18.46 -25.15 2.00
C GLU A 190 18.89 -23.90 1.21
N GLU A 191 18.14 -22.80 1.30
CA GLU A 191 18.44 -21.53 0.60
C GLU A 191 19.78 -20.92 1.05
N LEU A 192 20.13 -21.03 2.34
CA LEU A 192 21.45 -20.63 2.83
C LEU A 192 22.57 -21.48 2.24
N GLY A 193 22.30 -22.78 2.03
CA GLY A 193 23.23 -23.71 1.38
C GLY A 193 23.43 -23.39 -0.10
N GLU A 194 22.34 -23.11 -0.83
CA GLU A 194 22.40 -22.70 -2.24
C GLU A 194 23.15 -21.37 -2.40
N LEU A 195 22.82 -20.37 -1.57
CA LEU A 195 23.53 -19.09 -1.57
C LEU A 195 25.03 -19.26 -1.28
N ALA A 196 25.39 -20.21 -0.40
CA ALA A 196 26.79 -20.50 -0.12
C ALA A 196 27.51 -21.14 -1.30
N GLN A 197 26.83 -21.99 -2.09
CA GLN A 197 27.37 -22.60 -3.31
C GLN A 197 27.68 -21.55 -4.38
N GLU A 198 26.83 -20.54 -4.51
CA GLU A 198 27.04 -19.45 -5.47
C GLU A 198 28.15 -18.48 -5.03
N LEU A 199 28.21 -18.14 -3.73
CA LEU A 199 29.11 -17.09 -3.23
C LEU A 199 30.51 -17.59 -2.84
N PHE A 200 30.67 -18.88 -2.55
CA PHE A 200 31.94 -19.42 -2.04
C PHE A 200 32.43 -20.60 -2.89
N PRO A 201 33.73 -20.65 -3.26
CA PRO A 201 34.30 -21.72 -4.10
C PRO A 201 34.05 -23.14 -3.59
N ASP A 202 34.00 -23.32 -2.26
CA ASP A 202 33.80 -24.63 -1.61
C ASP A 202 32.34 -24.87 -1.20
N GLY A 203 31.42 -23.97 -1.55
CA GLY A 203 30.02 -24.02 -1.15
C GLY A 203 29.76 -23.95 0.36
N LYS A 204 30.72 -23.41 1.12
CA LYS A 204 30.69 -23.37 2.58
C LYS A 204 30.81 -21.93 3.06
N ILE A 205 29.86 -21.52 3.90
CA ILE A 205 29.91 -20.22 4.58
C ILE A 205 31.11 -20.20 5.53
N PRO A 206 32.07 -19.27 5.35
CA PRO A 206 33.20 -19.14 6.24
C PRO A 206 32.75 -18.76 7.65
N LYS A 207 33.28 -19.45 8.67
CA LYS A 207 33.08 -19.05 10.07
C LYS A 207 34.12 -18.00 10.43
N VAL A 208 33.73 -16.73 10.35
CA VAL A 208 34.55 -15.59 10.77
C VAL A 208 34.11 -15.17 12.17
N ALA A 209 35.05 -15.01 13.09
CA ALA A 209 34.75 -14.48 14.42
C ALA A 209 34.31 -13.02 14.28
N SER A 210 33.18 -12.65 14.88
CA SER A 210 32.74 -11.26 14.94
C SER A 210 33.77 -10.43 15.71
N GLY A 211 34.24 -9.34 15.12
CA GLY A 211 35.20 -8.43 15.74
C GLY A 211 35.03 -7.01 15.21
N VAL A 212 35.25 -6.01 16.06
CA VAL A 212 35.19 -4.57 15.71
C VAL A 212 36.57 -3.96 15.47
N ASP A 213 37.63 -4.76 15.65
CA ASP A 213 39.04 -4.32 15.54
C ASP A 213 39.59 -4.38 14.10
N ALA A 214 38.73 -4.73 13.12
CA ALA A 214 39.14 -4.72 11.72
C ALA A 214 39.35 -3.28 11.24
N ALA A 215 40.44 -3.04 10.51
CA ALA A 215 40.66 -1.76 9.84
C ALA A 215 39.47 -1.46 8.91
N PRO A 216 38.98 -0.20 8.86
CA PRO A 216 37.90 0.17 7.95
C PRO A 216 38.26 -0.23 6.52
N VAL A 217 37.42 -1.06 5.89
CA VAL A 217 37.55 -1.36 4.47
C VAL A 217 36.95 -0.18 3.72
N PRO A 218 37.71 0.54 2.88
CA PRO A 218 37.14 1.58 2.03
C PRO A 218 36.08 0.96 1.12
N ASP A 219 34.94 1.62 0.95
CA ASP A 219 33.93 1.21 -0.03
C ASP A 219 34.58 1.26 -1.43
N ALA A 220 35.03 0.11 -1.91
CA ALA A 220 35.50 -0.06 -3.27
C ALA A 220 34.29 -0.37 -4.16
N PRO A 221 34.22 0.20 -5.37
CA PRO A 221 33.24 -0.22 -6.36
C PRO A 221 33.36 -1.74 -6.57
N ILE A 222 32.22 -2.43 -6.55
CA ILE A 222 32.18 -3.86 -6.90
C ILE A 222 32.42 -3.94 -8.42
N ASP A 223 33.63 -4.36 -8.80
CA ASP A 223 33.99 -4.65 -10.19
C ASP A 223 33.58 -6.09 -10.51
N ASP A 224 32.28 -6.28 -10.74
CA ASP A 224 31.69 -7.56 -11.14
C ASP A 224 31.26 -7.49 -12.62
N PRO A 225 32.06 -8.04 -13.55
CA PRO A 225 31.78 -7.97 -14.98
C PRO A 225 30.56 -8.79 -15.41
N GLU A 226 30.00 -9.63 -14.54
CA GLU A 226 28.78 -10.42 -14.81
C GLU A 226 27.51 -9.74 -14.29
N ARG A 227 27.65 -8.59 -13.59
CA ARG A 227 26.52 -7.86 -12.98
C ARG A 227 25.86 -6.82 -13.90
N LEU A 228 25.94 -7.02 -15.22
CA LEU A 228 25.28 -6.20 -16.26
C LEU A 228 24.01 -6.87 -16.81
#